data_AF-A0A069PMV5-F1
#
_entry.id   AF-A0A069PMV5-F1
#
_cell.length_a   1.000
_cell.length_b   1.000
_cell.length_c   1.000
_cell.angle_alpha   90.00
_cell.angle_beta   90.00
_cell.angle_gamma   90.00
#
_symmetry.space_group_name_H-M   'P 1'
#
loop_
_entity.id
_entity.type
_entity.pdbx_description
1 polymer ?
#
loop_
_entity_poly.entity_id
_entity_poly.type
_entity_poly.pdbx_seq_one_letter_code
_entity_poly.pdbx_strand_id
1 'polypeptide(L)' 'MTQSKKKSSEASALERVADAAREVQAASLALEVHFVEGASHSPTTLELARFAAAIEELKDAREAFDSLLREQNPARAG' A
#
# COMPACT_ATOMS: atom_id res chain seq x y z
N MET A 1 -22.96 18.64 9.91
CA MET A 1 -21.62 18.83 9.29
C MET A 1 -20.63 17.68 9.56
N THR A 2 -20.89 16.74 10.48
CA THR A 2 -19.89 15.76 10.97
C THR A 2 -19.74 14.49 10.10
N GLN A 3 -20.80 14.05 9.41
CA GLN A 3 -20.78 12.80 8.66
C GLN A 3 -20.07 12.91 7.29
N SER A 4 -20.17 14.07 6.62
CA SER A 4 -19.52 14.29 5.32
C SER A 4 -18.00 14.37 5.45
N LYS A 5 -17.48 14.96 6.54
CA LYS A 5 -16.03 15.00 6.82
C LYS A 5 -15.45 13.60 7.13
N LYS A 6 -16.21 12.77 7.85
CA LYS A 6 -15.87 11.38 8.14
C LYS A 6 -15.72 10.53 6.87
N LYS A 7 -16.72 10.59 5.98
CA LYS A 7 -16.69 9.92 4.67
C LYS A 7 -15.54 10.41 3.78
N SER A 8 -15.21 11.69 3.83
CA SER A 8 -14.06 12.25 3.10
C SER A 8 -12.73 11.72 3.63
N SER A 9 -12.57 11.58 4.95
CA SER A 9 -11.33 11.09 5.57
C SER A 9 -11.11 9.59 5.28
N GLU A 10 -12.18 8.81 5.29
CA GLU A 10 -12.14 7.39 4.92
C GLU A 10 -11.80 7.20 3.44
N ALA A 11 -12.38 7.99 2.55
CA ALA A 11 -12.09 7.95 1.12
C ALA A 11 -10.62 8.27 0.82
N SER A 12 -10.07 9.33 1.42
CA SER A 12 -8.65 9.68 1.24
C SER A 12 -7.69 8.63 1.83
N ALA A 13 -8.05 8.01 2.96
CA ALA A 13 -7.25 6.94 3.53
C ALA A 13 -7.30 5.68 2.65
N LEU A 14 -8.45 5.35 2.06
CA LEU A 14 -8.58 4.25 1.11
C LEU A 14 -7.83 4.53 -0.21
N GLU A 15 -7.85 5.77 -0.70
CA GLU A 15 -7.06 6.21 -1.85
C GLU A 15 -5.56 5.97 -1.62
N ARG A 16 -5.03 6.35 -0.45
CA ARG A 16 -3.64 6.08 -0.07
C ARG A 16 -3.31 4.58 -0.09
N VAL A 17 -4.20 3.72 0.41
CA VAL A 17 -4.02 2.26 0.36
C VAL A 17 -3.95 1.77 -1.09
N ALA A 18 -4.83 2.28 -1.96
CA ALA A 18 -4.84 1.92 -3.38
C ALA A 18 -3.57 2.38 -4.11
N ASP A 19 -3.06 3.56 -3.79
CA ASP A 19 -1.80 4.06 -4.35
C ASP A 19 -0.60 3.21 -3.91
N ALA A 20 -0.49 2.89 -2.62
CA ALA A 20 0.58 2.03 -2.12
C ALA A 20 0.52 0.63 -2.75
N ALA A 21 -0.68 0.07 -2.97
CA ALA A 21 -0.84 -1.21 -3.64
C ALA A 21 -0.39 -1.16 -5.11
N ARG A 22 -0.64 -0.05 -5.82
CA ARG A 22 -0.13 0.16 -7.18
C ARG A 22 1.39 0.22 -7.21
N GLU A 23 2.04 0.87 -6.25
CA GLU A 23 3.51 0.91 -6.17
C GLU A 23 4.11 -0.48 -5.91
N VAL A 24 3.49 -1.29 -5.03
CA VAL A 24 3.90 -2.69 -4.82
C VAL A 24 3.81 -3.49 -6.13
N GLN A 25 2.70 -3.34 -6.86
CA GLN A 25 2.53 -4.00 -8.16
C GLN A 25 3.60 -3.55 -9.17
N ALA A 26 3.85 -2.25 -9.28
CA ALA A 26 4.84 -1.72 -10.20
C ALA A 26 6.26 -2.21 -9.86
N ALA A 27 6.62 -2.25 -8.58
CA ALA A 27 7.90 -2.78 -8.13
C ALA A 27 8.03 -4.30 -8.37
N SER A 28 6.93 -5.06 -8.22
CA SER A 28 6.89 -6.49 -8.55
C SER A 28 7.12 -6.72 -10.05
N LEU A 29 6.42 -5.97 -10.91
CA LEU A 29 6.59 -6.06 -12.36
C LEU A 29 8.03 -5.74 -12.78
N ALA A 30 8.67 -4.77 -12.13
CA ALA A 30 10.08 -4.46 -12.38
C ALA A 30 11.00 -5.63 -12.02
N LEU A 31 10.71 -6.37 -10.95
CA LEU A 31 11.45 -7.57 -10.59
C LEU A 31 11.22 -8.72 -11.58
N GLU A 32 9.98 -8.89 -12.06
CA GLU A 32 9.61 -9.96 -13.00
C GLU A 32 10.39 -9.90 -14.32
N VAL A 33 10.77 -8.70 -14.79
CA VAL A 33 11.60 -8.51 -15.99
C VAL A 33 12.92 -9.31 -15.93
N HIS A 34 13.47 -9.52 -14.72
CA HIS A 34 14.71 -10.27 -14.51
C HIS A 34 14.54 -11.80 -14.51
N PHE A 35 13.30 -12.29 -14.54
CA PHE A 35 12.98 -13.72 -14.54
C PHE A 35 12.37 -14.22 -15.87
N VAL A 36 12.23 -13.34 -16.87
CA VAL A 36 11.82 -13.71 -18.24
C VAL A 36 12.93 -14.52 -18.91
N GLU A 37 12.58 -15.52 -19.74
CA GLU A 37 13.54 -16.36 -20.45
C GLU A 37 14.61 -15.52 -21.19
N GLY A 38 15.89 -15.80 -20.91
CA GLY A 38 17.03 -15.07 -21.47
C GLY A 38 17.52 -13.88 -20.64
N ALA A 39 16.86 -13.53 -19.53
CA ALA A 39 17.35 -12.53 -18.60
C ALA A 39 18.69 -12.98 -17.99
N SER A 40 19.77 -12.32 -18.40
CA SER A 40 21.15 -12.69 -18.01
C SER A 40 21.58 -12.07 -16.68
N HIS A 41 20.67 -11.34 -16.00
CA HIS A 41 21.00 -10.43 -14.92
C HIS A 41 20.06 -10.69 -13.75
N SER A 42 20.63 -10.91 -12.56
CA SER A 42 19.85 -10.95 -11.32
C SER A 42 19.26 -9.57 -11.01
N PRO A 43 18.07 -9.51 -10.40
CA PRO A 43 17.52 -8.25 -9.93
C PRO A 43 18.52 -7.55 -9.01
N THR A 44 18.63 -6.25 -9.17
CA THR A 44 19.59 -5.46 -8.42
C THR A 44 19.13 -5.31 -6.97
N THR A 45 20.08 -5.18 -6.04
CA THR A 45 19.80 -4.87 -4.62
C THR A 45 18.86 -3.65 -4.47
N LEU A 46 18.96 -2.70 -5.40
CA LEU A 46 18.11 -1.51 -5.45
C LEU A 46 16.63 -1.84 -5.74
N GLU A 47 16.36 -2.74 -6.68
CA GLU A 47 14.98 -3.14 -7.03
C GLU A 47 14.33 -3.94 -5.89
N LEU A 48 15.10 -4.82 -5.25
CA LEU A 48 14.65 -5.52 -4.05
C LEU A 48 14.35 -4.55 -2.90
N ALA A 49 15.22 -3.55 -2.68
CA ALA A 49 14.99 -2.51 -1.68
C ALA A 49 13.74 -1.67 -1.99
N ARG A 50 13.51 -1.33 -3.27
CA ARG A 50 12.31 -0.61 -3.71
C ARG A 50 11.04 -1.43 -3.46
N PHE A 51 11.06 -2.72 -3.78
CA PHE A 51 9.93 -3.60 -3.53
C PHE A 51 9.63 -3.73 -2.03
N ALA A 52 10.66 -3.92 -1.21
CA ALA A 52 10.51 -3.96 0.25
C ALA A 52 9.92 -2.64 0.79
N ALA A 53 10.43 -1.48 0.34
CA ALA A 53 9.90 -0.18 0.75
C ALA A 53 8.42 0.01 0.35
N ALA A 54 8.03 -0.42 -0.84
CA ALA A 54 6.63 -0.36 -1.29
C ALA A 54 5.71 -1.23 -0.42
N ILE A 55 6.17 -2.42 -0.01
CA ILE A 55 5.42 -3.30 0.90
C ILE A 55 5.23 -2.64 2.27
N GLU A 56 6.27 -2.02 2.83
CA GLU A 56 6.16 -1.32 4.11
C GLU A 56 5.18 -0.14 4.03
N GLU A 57 5.24 0.67 2.96
CA GLU A 57 4.27 1.76 2.78
C GLU A 57 2.82 1.26 2.66
N LEU A 58 2.60 0.11 1.99
CA LEU A 58 1.27 -0.51 1.92
C LEU A 58 0.77 -0.97 3.30
N LYS A 59 1.65 -1.52 4.13
CA LYS A 59 1.31 -1.89 5.51
C LYS A 59 0.94 -0.65 6.32
N ASP A 60 1.77 0.38 6.28
CA ASP A 60 1.53 1.63 7.00
C ASP A 60 0.21 2.30 6.59
N ALA A 61 -0.07 2.36 5.27
CA ALA A 61 -1.32 2.90 4.75
C ALA A 61 -2.54 2.11 5.26
N ARG A 62 -2.44 0.77 5.30
CA ARG A 62 -3.52 -0.10 5.80
C ARG A 62 -3.72 0.05 7.30
N GLU A 63 -2.65 0.13 8.09
CA GLU A 63 -2.74 0.35 9.54
C GLU A 63 -3.35 1.70 9.89
N ALA A 64 -3.00 2.74 9.13
CA ALA A 64 -3.61 4.07 9.26
C ALA A 64 -5.11 4.04 8.93
N PHE A 65 -5.51 3.35 7.86
CA PHE A 65 -6.92 3.17 7.51
C PHE A 65 -7.69 2.40 8.59
N ASP A 66 -7.15 1.28 9.07
CA ASP A 66 -7.77 0.48 10.13
C ASP A 66 -7.91 1.28 11.43
N SER A 67 -6.92 2.12 11.77
CA SER A 67 -6.98 3.02 12.94
C SER A 67 -8.09 4.06 12.79
N LEU A 68 -8.19 4.68 11.62
CA LEU A 68 -9.26 5.62 11.29
C LEU A 68 -10.64 4.96 11.36
N LEU A 69 -10.80 3.71 10.90
CA LEU A 69 -12.06 2.99 11.03
C LEU A 69 -12.45 2.72 12.48
N ARG A 70 -11.48 2.38 13.35
CA ARG A 70 -11.71 2.20 14.79
C ARG A 70 -12.15 3.50 15.46
N GLU A 71 -11.49 4.61 15.16
CA GLU A 71 -11.82 5.94 15.70
C GLU A 71 -13.20 6.42 15.28
N GLN A 72 -13.59 6.13 14.03
CA GLN A 72 -14.89 6.55 13.51
C GLN A 72 -16.06 5.70 14.03
N ASN A 73 -15.80 4.47 14.47
CA ASN A 73 -16.81 3.53 14.94
C ASN A 73 -16.37 2.75 16.21
N PRO A 74 -16.38 3.40 17.40
CA PRO A 74 -15.90 2.80 18.65
C PRO A 74 -16.74 1.61 19.14
N ALA A 75 -17.96 1.42 18.62
CA ALA A 75 -18.84 0.32 19.00
C ALA A 75 -18.50 -1.05 18.37
N ARG A 76 -17.49 -1.13 17.47
CA ARG A 76 -16.99 -2.39 16.87
C ARG A 76 -15.71 -2.93 17.53
N ALA A 77 -15.22 -2.26 18.57
CA ALA A 77 -13.99 -2.66 19.28
C ALA A 77 -14.25 -3.58 20.50
N GLY A 78 -15.46 -4.16 20.60
CA GLY A 78 -15.85 -5.12 21.64
C GLY A 78 -16.07 -6.52 21.08
#